data_AF-A0A0U2UB36-F1
#
_entry.id   AF-A0A0U2UB36-F1
#
_cell.length_a   1.000
_cell.length_b   1.000
_cell.length_c   1.000
_cell.angle_alpha   90.00
_cell.angle_beta   90.00
_cell.angle_gamma   90.00
#
_symmetry.space_group_name_H-M   'P 1'
#
loop_
_entity.id
_entity.type
_entity.pdbx_description
1 polymer ?
#
loop_
_entity_poly.entity_id
_entity_poly.type
_entity_poly.pdbx_seq_one_letter_code
_entity_poly.pdbx_strand_id
1 'polypeptide(L)'
;SFHVLDEAERSLHDALCVLSQTVIDSRVLLGGGWPEMVMAKDVDELARKTPGKKSLAMEAFSRALQAIPTIIADNAGLDSAELIAQLRAEHHKERSTAGIDVLSGAVGDMEKLGISEAFKVKQAVL
;
A
#
# COMPACT_ATOMS: atom_id res chain seq x y z
N SER A 1 -23.51 -18.67 16.27
CA SER A 1 -23.04 -17.34 16.69
C SER A 1 -23.41 -16.33 15.62
N PHE A 2 -24.45 -15.52 15.83
CA PHE A 2 -24.94 -14.54 14.84
C PHE A 2 -23.84 -13.62 14.29
N HIS A 3 -22.89 -13.25 15.15
CA HIS A 3 -21.69 -12.49 14.77
C HIS A 3 -20.90 -13.07 13.58
N VAL A 4 -20.79 -14.40 13.46
CA VAL A 4 -20.03 -15.02 12.36
C VAL A 4 -20.78 -14.89 11.03
N LEU A 5 -22.12 -14.93 11.07
CA LEU A 5 -22.96 -14.73 9.89
C LEU A 5 -22.93 -13.26 9.45
N ASP A 6 -23.04 -12.33 10.40
CA ASP A 6 -22.97 -10.89 10.11
C ASP A 6 -21.61 -10.49 9.54
N GLU A 7 -20.51 -11.13 9.98
CA GLU A 7 -19.18 -10.89 9.44
C GLU A 7 -19.00 -11.47 8.03
N ALA A 8 -19.58 -12.64 7.78
CA ALA A 8 -19.58 -13.25 6.46
C ALA A 8 -20.37 -12.41 5.44
N GLU A 9 -21.53 -11.88 5.84
CA GLU A 9 -22.33 -10.98 5.00
C GLU A 9 -21.57 -9.69 4.67
N ARG A 10 -20.95 -9.06 5.67
CA ARG A 10 -20.12 -7.86 5.47
C ARG A 10 -18.93 -8.11 4.54
N SER A 11 -18.19 -9.19 4.77
CA SER A 11 -17.06 -9.57 3.91
C SER A 11 -17.48 -9.78 2.46
N LEU A 12 -18.62 -10.43 2.23
CA LEU A 12 -19.16 -10.63 0.88
C LEU A 12 -19.60 -9.30 0.24
N HIS A 13 -20.27 -8.44 1.01
CA HIS A 13 -20.68 -7.13 0.53
C HIS A 13 -19.48 -6.28 0.11
N ASP A 14 -18.42 -6.23 0.92
CA ASP A 14 -17.21 -5.48 0.62
C ASP A 14 -16.51 -6.01 -0.63
N ALA A 15 -16.42 -7.33 -0.79
CA ALA A 15 -15.88 -7.96 -1.99
C ALA A 15 -16.68 -7.58 -3.26
N LEU A 16 -18.02 -7.62 -3.19
CA LEU A 16 -18.89 -7.23 -4.30
C LEU A 16 -18.77 -5.74 -4.61
N CYS A 17 -18.63 -4.88 -3.60
CA CYS A 17 -18.43 -3.45 -3.78
C CYS A 17 -17.13 -3.17 -4.56
N VAL A 18 -16.01 -3.81 -4.20
CA VAL A 18 -14.74 -3.66 -4.93
C VAL A 18 -14.85 -4.17 -6.37
N LEU A 19 -15.48 -5.33 -6.58
CA LEU A 19 -15.70 -5.86 -7.92
C LEU A 19 -16.57 -4.94 -8.78
N SER A 20 -17.62 -4.35 -8.22
CA SER A 20 -18.50 -3.42 -8.94
C SER A 20 -17.74 -2.18 -9.42
N GLN A 21 -16.82 -1.65 -8.61
CA GLN A 21 -15.97 -0.53 -9.02
C GLN A 21 -14.96 -0.95 -10.09
N THR A 22 -14.39 -2.16 -9.98
CA THR A 22 -13.42 -2.70 -10.94
C THR A 22 -14.04 -2.98 -12.31
N VAL A 23 -15.33 -3.31 -12.37
CA VAL A 23 -16.07 -3.46 -13.65
C VAL A 23 -16.23 -2.10 -14.35
N ILE A 24 -16.41 -1.02 -13.58
CA ILE A 24 -16.56 0.35 -14.13
C ILE A 24 -15.20 0.90 -14.58
N ASP A 25 -14.14 0.63 -13.83
CA ASP A 25 -12.76 1.00 -14.15
C ASP A 25 -11.85 -0.21 -13.93
N SER A 26 -11.41 -0.81 -15.03
CA SER A 26 -10.64 -2.06 -15.02
C SER A 26 -9.18 -1.88 -14.64
N ARG A 27 -8.75 -0.66 -14.30
CA ARG A 27 -7.39 -0.41 -13.85
C ARG A 27 -7.20 -0.93 -12.43
N VAL A 28 -6.13 -1.70 -12.25
CA VAL A 28 -5.70 -2.24 -10.97
C VAL A 28 -4.27 -1.79 -10.65
N LEU A 29 -3.97 -1.74 -9.37
CA LEU A 29 -2.65 -1.49 -8.82
C LEU A 29 -2.22 -2.72 -8.02
N LEU A 30 -0.93 -2.83 -7.70
CA LEU A 30 -0.46 -3.83 -6.75
C LEU A 30 -0.89 -3.45 -5.33
N GLY A 31 -1.17 -4.44 -4.48
CA GLY A 31 -1.57 -4.23 -3.09
C GLY A 31 -0.39 -4.25 -2.12
N GLY A 32 -0.66 -4.59 -0.86
CA GLY A 32 0.39 -4.77 0.17
C GLY A 32 1.15 -3.49 0.50
N GLY A 33 0.54 -2.32 0.30
CA GLY A 33 1.17 -1.01 0.50
C GLY A 33 2.14 -0.60 -0.61
N TRP A 34 2.18 -1.33 -1.73
CA TRP A 34 2.98 -0.98 -2.91
C TRP A 34 2.75 0.45 -3.43
N PRO A 35 1.50 0.94 -3.63
CA PRO A 35 1.29 2.24 -4.27
C PRO A 35 1.75 3.38 -3.36
N GLU A 36 1.55 3.25 -2.04
CA GLU A 36 2.06 4.20 -1.07
C GLU A 36 3.57 4.29 -1.07
N MET A 37 4.28 3.17 -1.20
CA MET A 37 5.74 3.15 -1.28
C MET A 37 6.26 3.80 -2.57
N VAL A 38 5.60 3.57 -3.70
CA VAL A 38 5.92 4.24 -4.98
C VAL A 38 5.77 5.75 -4.84
N MET A 39 4.61 6.21 -4.33
CA MET A 39 4.37 7.64 -4.13
C MET A 39 5.33 8.25 -3.10
N ALA A 40 5.63 7.53 -2.02
CA ALA A 40 6.56 7.99 -1.00
C ALA A 40 7.96 8.23 -1.57
N LYS A 41 8.44 7.32 -2.42
CA LYS A 41 9.72 7.46 -3.13
C LYS A 41 9.71 8.71 -4.02
N ASP A 42 8.71 8.85 -4.89
CA ASP A 42 8.65 9.95 -5.84
C ASP A 42 8.58 11.32 -5.14
N VAL A 43 7.80 11.41 -4.05
CA VAL A 43 7.72 12.61 -3.22
C VAL A 43 9.05 12.88 -2.52
N ASP A 44 9.74 11.87 -1.97
CA ASP A 44 11.04 12.04 -1.30
C ASP A 44 12.10 12.53 -2.29
N GLU A 45 12.14 11.96 -3.50
CA GLU A 45 13.08 12.38 -4.55
C GLU A 45 12.84 13.83 -5.01
N LEU A 46 11.57 14.25 -5.09
CA LEU A 46 11.21 15.63 -5.42
C LEU A 46 11.50 16.58 -4.25
N ALA A 47 11.32 16.13 -3.01
CA ALA A 47 11.61 16.92 -1.81
C ALA A 47 13.10 17.30 -1.77
N ARG A 48 14.01 16.37 -2.08
CA ARG A 48 15.46 16.61 -2.15
C ARG A 48 15.87 17.67 -3.18
N LYS A 49 15.07 17.85 -4.22
CA LYS A 49 15.29 18.85 -5.29
C LYS A 49 14.61 20.19 -4.99
N THR A 50 13.74 20.25 -3.97
CA THR A 50 12.93 21.42 -3.65
C THR A 50 13.62 22.26 -2.58
N PRO A 51 13.87 23.57 -2.82
CA PRO A 51 14.53 24.40 -1.82
C PRO A 51 13.56 24.92 -0.75
N GLY A 52 14.10 25.11 0.45
CA GLY A 52 13.44 25.78 1.57
C GLY A 52 12.38 24.94 2.28
N LYS A 53 11.49 25.61 3.02
CA LYS A 53 10.53 24.95 3.94
C LYS A 53 9.56 23.98 3.25
N LYS A 54 9.38 24.08 1.94
CA LYS A 54 8.53 23.17 1.17
C LYS A 54 9.09 21.73 1.17
N SER A 55 10.41 21.54 1.16
CA SER A 55 11.00 20.19 1.21
C SER A 55 10.58 19.45 2.48
N LEU A 56 10.60 20.13 3.63
CA LEU A 56 10.23 19.55 4.92
C LEU A 56 8.77 19.04 4.94
N ALA A 57 7.87 19.79 4.30
CA ALA A 57 6.47 19.38 4.18
C ALA A 57 6.32 18.14 3.26
N MET A 58 7.09 18.10 2.17
CA MET A 58 7.09 16.96 1.25
C MET A 58 7.69 15.70 1.89
N GLU A 59 8.80 15.83 2.61
CA GLU A 59 9.38 14.74 3.39
C GLU A 59 8.40 14.21 4.45
N ALA A 60 7.66 15.11 5.11
CA ALA A 60 6.61 14.70 6.05
C ALA A 60 5.47 13.93 5.35
N PHE A 61 5.06 14.35 4.16
CA PHE A 61 4.06 13.65 3.37
C PHE A 61 4.56 12.27 2.89
N SER A 62 5.81 12.18 2.42
CA SER A 62 6.43 10.89 2.08
C SER A 62 6.46 9.92 3.27
N ARG A 63 6.76 10.40 4.48
CA ARG A 63 6.67 9.59 5.71
C ARG A 63 5.24 9.20 6.04
N ALA A 64 4.27 10.07 5.81
CA ALA A 64 2.86 9.76 6.05
C ALA A 64 2.34 8.65 5.13
N LEU A 65 2.77 8.65 3.86
CA LEU A 65 2.46 7.56 2.93
C LEU A 65 3.00 6.21 3.42
N GLN A 66 4.24 6.19 3.93
CA GLN A 66 4.86 4.99 4.49
C GLN A 66 4.12 4.45 5.73
N ALA A 67 3.29 5.26 6.40
CA ALA A 67 2.54 4.80 7.58
C ALA A 67 1.54 3.69 7.23
N ILE A 68 0.97 3.68 6.03
CA ILE A 68 0.01 2.64 5.62
C ILE A 68 0.65 1.25 5.60
N PRO A 69 1.76 1.00 4.86
CA PRO A 69 2.45 -0.27 4.96
C PRO A 69 2.98 -0.56 6.37
N THR A 70 3.42 0.45 7.13
CA THR A 70 3.84 0.22 8.54
C THR A 70 2.69 -0.37 9.36
N ILE A 71 1.50 0.20 9.24
CA ILE A 71 0.29 -0.27 9.95
C ILE A 71 -0.10 -1.68 9.49
N ILE A 72 0.05 -2.01 8.20
CA ILE A 72 -0.18 -3.39 7.71
C ILE A 72 0.76 -4.37 8.43
N ALA A 73 2.06 -4.06 8.50
CA ALA A 73 3.05 -4.90 9.20
C ALA A 73 2.77 -5.00 10.71
N ASP A 74 2.47 -3.88 11.37
CA ASP A 74 2.16 -3.84 12.80
C ASP A 74 0.91 -4.67 13.13
N ASN A 75 -0.14 -4.53 12.32
CA ASN A 75 -1.38 -5.30 12.49
C ASN A 75 -1.16 -6.81 12.26
N ALA A 76 -0.18 -7.17 11.43
CA ALA A 76 0.24 -8.56 11.22
C ALA A 76 1.20 -9.07 12.32
N GLY A 77 1.61 -8.22 13.27
CA GLY A 77 2.55 -8.56 14.34
C GLY A 77 3.99 -8.77 13.87
N LEU A 78 4.37 -8.16 12.74
CA LEU A 78 5.69 -8.27 12.12
C LEU A 78 6.62 -7.13 12.57
N ASP A 79 7.92 -7.28 12.30
CA ASP A 79 8.89 -6.18 12.49
C ASP A 79 8.71 -5.13 11.38
N SER A 80 7.82 -4.17 11.64
CA SER A 80 7.50 -3.11 10.68
C SER A 80 8.70 -2.21 10.38
N ALA A 81 9.60 -1.98 11.35
CA ALA A 81 10.79 -1.16 11.12
C ALA A 81 11.71 -1.81 10.08
N GLU A 82 11.97 -3.10 10.22
CA GLU A 82 12.77 -3.87 9.27
C GLU A 82 12.09 -3.98 7.89
N LEU A 83 10.80 -4.33 7.84
CA LEU A 83 10.09 -4.50 6.58
C LEU A 83 9.97 -3.19 5.78
N ILE A 84 9.75 -2.06 6.45
CA ILE A 84 9.71 -0.76 5.77
C ILE A 84 11.10 -0.38 5.25
N ALA A 85 12.17 -0.66 5.99
CA ALA A 85 13.52 -0.43 5.51
C ALA A 85 13.82 -1.24 4.23
N GLN A 86 13.43 -2.53 4.21
CA GLN A 86 13.55 -3.39 3.05
C GLN A 86 12.70 -2.90 1.87
N LEU A 87 11.44 -2.54 2.11
CA LEU A 87 10.57 -1.99 1.06
C LEU A 87 11.15 -0.72 0.45
N ARG A 88 11.67 0.21 1.25
CA ARG A 88 12.33 1.41 0.72
C ARG A 88 13.50 1.04 -0.20
N ALA A 89 14.33 0.07 0.21
CA ALA A 89 15.44 -0.41 -0.61
C ALA A 89 14.98 -1.05 -1.93
N GLU A 90 13.93 -1.87 -1.91
CA GLU A 90 13.35 -2.46 -3.11
C GLU A 90 12.76 -1.40 -4.04
N HIS A 91 12.00 -0.44 -3.52
CA HIS A 91 11.37 0.62 -4.32
C HIS A 91 12.36 1.59 -4.96
N HIS A 92 13.58 1.71 -4.43
CA HIS A 92 14.67 2.43 -5.11
C HIS A 92 15.21 1.71 -6.35
N LYS A 93 14.95 0.41 -6.53
CA LYS A 93 15.25 -0.32 -7.77
C LYS A 93 14.24 0.04 -8.87
N GLU A 94 14.59 -0.25 -10.11
CA GLU A 94 13.68 -0.04 -11.23
C GLU A 94 12.52 -1.04 -11.21
N ARG A 95 11.29 -0.53 -11.40
CA ARG A 95 10.06 -1.34 -11.52
C ARG A 95 9.85 -2.34 -10.39
N SER A 96 10.11 -1.92 -9.15
CA SER A 96 9.77 -2.74 -7.98
C SER A 96 8.28 -3.07 -7.96
N THR A 97 7.95 -4.33 -7.70
CA THR A 97 6.60 -4.84 -7.44
C THR A 97 6.42 -5.22 -5.96
N ALA A 98 7.35 -4.76 -5.11
CA ALA A 98 7.47 -5.17 -3.73
C ALA A 98 6.36 -4.59 -2.83
N GLY A 99 5.72 -5.45 -2.05
CA GLY A 99 4.77 -5.09 -0.99
C GLY A 99 4.92 -5.99 0.22
N ILE A 100 4.09 -5.78 1.24
CA ILE A 100 4.07 -6.63 2.43
C ILE A 100 3.24 -7.87 2.14
N ASP A 101 3.88 -9.04 2.17
CA ASP A 101 3.20 -10.32 2.26
C ASP A 101 3.02 -10.68 3.74
N VAL A 102 1.80 -10.46 4.25
CA VAL A 102 1.44 -10.75 5.64
C VAL A 102 1.41 -12.25 5.94
N LEU A 103 1.27 -13.11 4.94
CA LEU A 103 1.24 -14.56 5.12
C LEU A 103 2.65 -15.13 5.26
N SER A 104 3.58 -14.64 4.45
CA SER A 104 4.99 -15.02 4.57
C SER A 104 5.72 -14.26 5.68
N GLY A 105 5.16 -13.13 6.13
CA GLY A 105 5.79 -12.23 7.09
C GLY A 105 6.98 -11.46 6.53
N ALA A 106 7.03 -11.25 5.21
CA ALA A 106 8.19 -10.70 4.51
C ALA A 106 7.80 -9.75 3.38
N VAL A 107 8.80 -9.11 2.78
CA VAL A 107 8.60 -8.37 1.52
C VAL A 107 8.42 -9.36 0.38
N GLY A 108 7.31 -9.24 -0.35
CA GLY A 108 6.92 -10.14 -1.42
C GLY A 108 6.67 -9.41 -2.75
N ASP A 109 6.70 -10.16 -3.85
CA ASP A 109 6.33 -9.67 -5.18
C ASP A 109 4.81 -9.74 -5.35
N MET A 110 4.15 -8.59 -5.27
CA MET A 110 2.68 -8.51 -5.27
C MET A 110 2.07 -8.94 -6.60
N GLU A 111 2.83 -8.81 -7.70
CA GLU A 111 2.37 -9.26 -9.02
C GLU A 111 2.35 -10.79 -9.09
N LYS A 112 3.42 -11.45 -8.63
CA LYS A 112 3.48 -12.92 -8.59
C LYS A 112 2.52 -13.54 -7.60
N LEU A 113 2.26 -12.85 -6.48
CA LEU A 113 1.29 -13.28 -5.47
C LEU A 113 -0.16 -13.00 -5.90
N GLY A 114 -0.39 -12.22 -6.97
CA GLY A 114 -1.72 -11.86 -7.44
C GLY A 114 -2.47 -10.94 -6.48
N ILE A 115 -1.75 -10.16 -5.66
CA ILE A 115 -2.34 -9.24 -4.69
C ILE A 115 -2.48 -7.88 -5.35
N SER A 116 -3.72 -7.53 -5.70
CA SER A 116 -4.05 -6.31 -6.43
C SER A 116 -5.21 -5.54 -5.80
N GLU A 117 -5.20 -4.22 -6.01
CA GLU A 117 -6.22 -3.29 -5.51
C GLU A 117 -6.83 -2.49 -6.66
N ALA A 118 -8.09 -2.09 -6.52
CA ALA A 118 -8.78 -1.30 -7.54
C ALA A 118 -8.23 0.15 -7.57
N PHE A 119 -7.82 0.62 -8.76
CA PHE A 119 -7.26 1.97 -8.92
C PHE A 119 -8.19 3.06 -8.40
N LYS A 120 -9.48 2.94 -8.70
CA LYS A 120 -10.51 3.91 -8.33
C LYS A 120 -10.64 4.11 -6.82
N VAL A 121 -10.40 3.06 -6.03
CA VAL A 121 -10.44 3.15 -4.56
C VAL A 121 -9.28 4.01 -4.06
N LYS A 122 -8.07 3.84 -4.59
CA LYS A 122 -6.91 4.66 -4.21
C LYS A 122 -7.04 6.10 -4.66
N GLN A 123 -7.54 6.34 -5.87
CA GLN A 123 -7.76 7.70 -6.38
C GLN A 123 -8.73 8.52 -5.53
N ALA A 124 -9.69 7.89 -4.86
CA ALA A 124 -10.64 8.60 -4.01
C ALA A 124 -10.05 9.01 -2.65
N VAL A 125 -8.96 8.38 -2.21
CA VAL A 125 -8.38 8.53 -0.87
C VAL A 125 -7.11 9.40 -0.88
N LEU A 126 -6.36 9.41 -1.98
CA LEU A 126 -5.06 10.08 -2.14
C LEU A 126 -5.10 11.10 -3.27
#